data_AF-A0A2S2PUQ6-F1
#
_entry.id   AF-A0A2S2PUQ6-F1
#
_cell.length_a   1.000
_cell.length_b   1.000
_cell.length_c   1.000
_cell.angle_alpha   90.00
_cell.angle_beta   90.00
_cell.angle_gamma   90.00
#
_symmetry.space_group_name_H-M   'P 1'
#
loop_
_entity.id
_entity.type
_entity.pdbx_description
1 polymer ?
#
loop_
_entity_poly.entity_id
_entity_poly.type
_entity_poly.pdbx_seq_one_letter_code
_entity_poly.pdbx_strand_id
1 'polypeptide(L)'
;MTITGDKAKNIAVAVKRIQEAKQKGCTLAILPECFNGLYEIELFRKNAEVIPSGETSKALSQAAKSNQIYVVGGSIPELCDDKIYNTCTVWNPNGNMIATYRKVYFIRLFS
;
A
#
# COMPACT_ATOMS: atom_id res chain seq x y z
N MET A 1 1.42 10.69 8.11
CA MET A 1 0.09 10.06 8.20
C MET A 1 0.08 9.27 9.51
N THR A 2 -0.94 9.44 10.35
CA THR A 2 -1.08 8.63 11.56
C THR A 2 -1.77 7.33 11.18
N ILE A 3 -1.13 6.19 11.44
CA ILE A 3 -1.68 4.86 11.13
C ILE A 3 -2.52 4.42 12.33
N THR A 4 -3.74 3.95 12.06
CA THR A 4 -4.63 3.38 13.09
C THR A 4 -4.80 1.87 12.88
N GLY A 5 -5.42 1.18 13.85
CA GLY A 5 -5.81 -0.22 13.68
C GLY A 5 -6.94 -0.46 12.66
N ASP A 6 -7.57 0.61 12.15
CA ASP A 6 -8.61 0.54 11.12
C ASP A 6 -8.00 0.69 9.72
N LYS A 7 -7.95 -0.43 9.00
CA LYS A 7 -7.40 -0.51 7.65
C LYS A 7 -8.16 0.34 6.64
N ALA A 8 -9.50 0.31 6.66
CA ALA A 8 -10.32 1.07 5.72
C ALA A 8 -10.10 2.58 5.90
N LYS A 9 -9.99 3.04 7.15
CA LYS A 9 -9.65 4.43 7.46
C LYS A 9 -8.26 4.81 6.95
N ASN A 10 -7.26 3.94 7.14
CA ASN A 10 -5.91 4.18 6.63
C ASN A 10 -5.90 4.29 5.10
N ILE A 11 -6.58 3.37 4.40
CA ILE A 11 -6.71 3.40 2.94
C ILE A 11 -7.38 4.69 2.48
N ALA A 12 -8.50 5.09 3.10
CA ALA A 12 -9.21 6.32 2.75
C ALA A 12 -8.32 7.57 2.92
N VAL A 13 -7.53 7.64 4.00
CA VAL A 13 -6.56 8.72 4.20
C VAL A 13 -5.49 8.70 3.11
N ALA A 14 -4.96 7.53 2.75
CA ALA A 14 -3.96 7.42 1.68
C ALA A 14 -4.50 7.91 0.33
N VAL A 15 -5.72 7.49 -0.05
CA VAL A 15 -6.39 7.94 -1.28
C VAL A 15 -6.59 9.46 -1.27
N LYS A 16 -7.04 10.02 -0.14
CA LYS A 16 -7.19 11.47 0.02
C LYS A 16 -5.86 12.22 -0.19
N ARG A 17 -4.75 11.69 0.36
CA ARG A 17 -3.42 12.29 0.18
C ARG A 17 -2.93 12.22 -1.27
N ILE A 18 -3.22 11.14 -1.98
CA ILE A 18 -2.91 11.02 -3.43
C ILE A 18 -3.65 12.10 -4.22
N GLN A 19 -4.95 12.30 -3.91
CA GLN A 19 -5.76 13.34 -4.54
C GLN A 19 -5.21 14.75 -4.26
N GLU A 20 -4.87 15.04 -3.00
CA GLU A 20 -4.25 16.32 -2.59
C GLU A 20 -2.92 16.55 -3.33
N ALA A 21 -2.09 15.51 -3.48
CA ALA A 21 -0.83 15.60 -4.23
C ALA A 21 -1.07 15.95 -5.70
N LYS A 22 -2.07 15.30 -6.34
CA LYS A 22 -2.44 15.64 -7.73
C LYS A 22 -2.93 17.07 -7.86
N GLN A 23 -3.76 17.55 -6.93
CA GLN A 23 -4.24 18.94 -6.93
C GLN A 23 -3.10 19.97 -6.84
N LYS A 24 -1.97 19.59 -6.25
CA LYS A 24 -0.73 20.39 -6.20
C LYS A 24 0.15 20.25 -7.45
N GLY A 25 -0.29 19.52 -8.47
CA GLY A 25 0.44 19.32 -9.73
C GLY A 25 1.43 18.16 -9.71
N CYS A 26 1.45 17.31 -8.67
CA CYS A 26 2.35 16.16 -8.64
C CYS A 26 1.98 15.11 -9.70
N THR A 27 2.99 14.47 -10.27
CA THR A 27 2.86 13.36 -11.24
C THR A 27 3.17 11.99 -10.62
N LEU A 28 3.74 11.98 -9.41
CA LEU A 28 4.11 10.80 -8.63
C LEU A 28 3.75 11.03 -7.16
N ALA A 29 3.08 10.05 -6.54
CA ALA A 29 2.83 9.99 -5.11
C ALA A 29 3.51 8.75 -4.51
N ILE A 30 4.19 8.92 -3.38
CA ILE A 30 4.89 7.84 -2.66
C ILE A 30 4.30 7.74 -1.26
N LEU A 31 3.73 6.58 -0.93
CA LEU A 31 3.17 6.28 0.39
C LEU A 31 4.22 5.66 1.33
N PRO A 32 4.04 5.77 2.66
CA PRO A 32 4.95 5.18 3.64
C PRO A 32 4.82 3.64 3.71
N GLU A 33 5.84 2.99 4.30
CA GLU A 33 5.84 1.56 4.62
C GLU A 33 4.70 1.19 5.60
N CYS A 34 4.08 0.02 5.39
CA CYS A 34 2.99 -0.54 6.19
C CYS A 34 1.83 0.43 6.46
N PHE A 35 1.48 1.28 5.49
CA PHE A 35 0.47 2.32 5.72
C PHE A 35 -0.94 1.77 6.01
N ASN A 36 -1.22 0.51 5.65
CA ASN A 36 -2.55 -0.10 5.78
C ASN A 36 -2.85 -0.67 7.19
N GLY A 37 -1.88 -0.74 8.11
CA GLY A 37 -2.12 -1.24 9.47
C GLY A 37 -0.94 -1.03 10.43
N LEU A 38 -1.19 -1.17 11.73
CA LEU A 38 -0.14 -1.09 12.75
C LEU A 38 0.92 -2.18 12.53
N TYR A 39 2.19 -1.82 12.76
CA TYR A 39 3.33 -2.71 12.60
C TYR A 39 3.45 -3.67 13.80
N GLU A 40 2.48 -4.59 13.94
CA GLU A 40 2.45 -5.60 14.99
C GLU A 40 2.24 -6.99 14.36
N ILE A 41 3.10 -7.95 14.70
CA ILE A 41 3.19 -9.28 14.06
C ILE A 41 1.83 -10.01 14.04
N GLU A 42 1.04 -9.88 15.10
CA GLU A 42 -0.30 -10.49 15.19
C GLU A 42 -1.32 -9.81 14.25
N LEU A 43 -1.18 -8.50 14.03
CA LEU A 43 -1.99 -7.72 13.08
C LEU A 43 -1.51 -7.87 11.63
N PHE A 44 -0.26 -8.28 11.39
CA PHE A 44 0.27 -8.54 10.05
C PHE A 44 -0.55 -9.61 9.34
N ARG A 45 -0.86 -10.73 9.99
CA ARG A 45 -1.68 -11.80 9.38
C ARG A 45 -3.12 -11.34 9.13
N LYS A 46 -3.69 -10.57 10.06
CA LYS A 46 -5.06 -10.05 9.96
C LYS A 46 -5.21 -9.03 8.83
N ASN A 47 -4.18 -8.22 8.60
CA ASN A 47 -4.17 -7.18 7.57
C ASN A 47 -3.52 -7.63 6.26
N ALA A 48 -3.00 -8.86 6.20
CA ALA A 48 -2.38 -9.40 5.00
C ALA A 48 -3.40 -9.54 3.87
N GLU A 49 -2.98 -9.16 2.68
CA GLU A 49 -3.83 -9.21 1.48
C GLU A 49 -3.17 -10.01 0.37
N VAL A 50 -3.97 -10.68 -0.44
CA VAL A 50 -3.50 -11.25 -1.70
C VAL A 50 -3.31 -10.09 -2.69
N ILE A 51 -2.11 -9.95 -3.25
CA ILE A 51 -1.80 -8.90 -4.23
C ILE A 51 -1.97 -9.49 -5.64
N PRO A 52 -2.64 -8.80 -6.59
CA PRO A 52 -3.25 -7.47 -6.48
C PRO A 52 -4.76 -7.47 -6.15
N SER A 53 -5.34 -8.59 -5.69
CA SER A 53 -6.81 -8.71 -5.52
C SER A 53 -7.37 -8.10 -4.24
N GLY A 54 -6.50 -7.72 -3.30
CA GLY A 54 -6.82 -7.10 -2.02
C GLY A 54 -7.45 -5.71 -2.10
N GLU A 55 -8.11 -5.32 -1.02
CA GLU A 55 -8.78 -4.03 -0.85
C GLU A 55 -7.81 -2.86 -1.06
N THR A 56 -6.61 -2.95 -0.49
CA THR A 56 -5.59 -1.91 -0.60
C THR A 56 -5.13 -1.75 -2.05
N SER A 57 -4.87 -2.87 -2.74
CA SER A 57 -4.46 -2.85 -4.15
C SER A 57 -5.53 -2.24 -5.05
N LYS A 58 -6.80 -2.62 -4.86
CA LYS A 58 -7.94 -2.05 -5.59
C LYS A 58 -8.08 -0.55 -5.36
N ALA A 59 -7.95 -0.10 -4.12
CA ALA A 59 -8.03 1.32 -3.79
C ALA A 59 -6.90 2.13 -4.43
N LEU A 60 -5.66 1.62 -4.41
CA LEU A 60 -4.51 2.28 -5.05
C LEU A 60 -4.63 2.32 -6.57
N SER A 61 -5.05 1.22 -7.18
CA SER A 61 -5.36 1.16 -8.62
C SER A 61 -6.37 2.23 -9.02
N GLN A 62 -7.50 2.30 -8.31
CA GLN A 62 -8.54 3.28 -8.58
C GLN A 62 -8.06 4.71 -8.33
N ALA A 63 -7.30 4.95 -7.26
CA ALA A 63 -6.75 6.27 -6.96
C ALA A 63 -5.77 6.75 -8.03
N ALA A 64 -4.88 5.88 -8.50
CA ALA A 64 -3.95 6.18 -9.59
C ALA A 64 -4.71 6.54 -10.88
N LYS A 65 -5.73 5.74 -11.22
CA LYS A 65 -6.58 5.96 -12.40
C LYS A 65 -7.39 7.26 -12.33
N SER A 66 -8.12 7.48 -11.24
CA SER A 66 -8.96 8.67 -11.08
C SER A 66 -8.17 9.97 -11.05
N ASN A 67 -6.95 9.95 -10.53
CA ASN A 67 -6.11 11.14 -10.41
C ASN A 67 -5.09 11.28 -11.55
N GLN A 68 -5.00 10.30 -12.46
CA GLN A 68 -4.03 10.29 -13.56
C GLN A 68 -2.61 10.58 -13.05
N ILE A 69 -2.15 9.76 -12.11
CA ILE A 69 -0.88 9.91 -11.38
C ILE A 69 -0.22 8.55 -11.16
N TYR A 70 1.12 8.51 -11.12
CA TYR A 70 1.85 7.33 -10.66
C TYR A 70 1.74 7.22 -9.14
N VAL A 71 1.56 6.00 -8.63
CA VAL A 71 1.47 5.74 -7.19
C VAL A 71 2.44 4.63 -6.81
N VAL A 72 3.42 4.96 -5.97
CA VAL A 72 4.20 3.97 -5.22
C VAL A 72 3.45 3.72 -3.93
N GLY A 73 2.83 2.55 -3.83
CA GLY A 73 1.91 2.14 -2.78
C GLY A 73 2.55 1.84 -1.44
N GLY A 74 3.71 2.44 -1.13
CA GLY A 74 4.45 2.13 0.09
C GLY A 74 4.70 0.63 0.18
N SER A 75 4.44 0.03 1.35
CA SER A 75 4.38 -1.42 1.42
C SER A 75 3.23 -1.91 2.29
N ILE A 76 2.77 -3.13 2.04
CA ILE A 76 1.68 -3.79 2.76
C ILE A 76 2.05 -5.25 3.05
N PRO A 77 1.47 -5.87 4.09
CA PRO A 77 1.56 -7.31 4.28
C PRO A 77 0.86 -8.04 3.13
N GLU A 78 1.63 -8.86 2.42
CA GLU A 78 1.15 -9.75 1.36
C GLU A 78 0.99 -11.16 1.91
N LEU A 79 -0.15 -11.80 1.63
CA LEU A 79 -0.36 -13.23 1.90
C LEU A 79 -0.14 -14.03 0.61
N CYS A 80 0.86 -14.92 0.62
CA CYS A 80 1.16 -15.84 -0.49
C CYS A 80 1.58 -17.20 0.08
N ASP A 81 0.85 -18.27 -0.28
CA ASP A 81 1.12 -19.65 0.17
C ASP A 81 1.35 -19.76 1.69
N ASP A 82 0.43 -19.18 2.48
CA ASP A 82 0.47 -19.09 3.95
C ASP A 82 1.63 -18.32 4.58
N LYS A 83 2.51 -17.75 3.75
CA LYS A 83 3.61 -16.88 4.17
C LYS A 83 3.23 -15.42 4.02
N ILE A 84 3.77 -14.61 4.93
CA ILE A 84 3.57 -13.17 4.94
C ILE A 84 4.84 -12.51 4.41
N TYR A 85 4.67 -11.67 3.40
CA TYR A 85 5.74 -10.84 2.83
C TYR A 85 5.42 -9.36 3.08
N ASN A 86 6.45 -8.52 3.10
CA ASN A 86 6.28 -7.07 3.11
C ASN A 86 6.49 -6.58 1.66
N THR A 87 5.42 -6.12 1.02
CA THR A 87 5.39 -5.95 -0.44
C THR A 87 5.00 -4.53 -0.82
N CYS A 88 5.88 -3.89 -1.60
CA CYS A 88 5.64 -2.64 -2.27
C CYS A 88 5.00 -2.87 -3.64
N THR A 89 4.02 -2.04 -4.00
CA THR A 89 3.34 -2.07 -5.29
C THR A 89 3.46 -0.73 -5.99
N VAL A 90 3.57 -0.73 -7.32
CA VAL A 90 3.65 0.49 -8.13
C VAL A 90 2.56 0.47 -9.18
N TRP A 91 1.81 1.56 -9.28
CA TRP A 91 0.64 1.71 -10.13
C TRP A 91 0.85 2.86 -11.11
N ASN A 92 0.47 2.65 -12.37
CA ASN A 92 0.51 3.68 -13.40
C ASN A 92 -0.81 4.50 -13.44
N PRO A 93 -0.84 5.62 -14.19
CA PRO A 93 -2.03 6.46 -14.35
C PRO A 93 -3.25 5.78 -14.97
N ASN A 94 -3.12 4.60 -15.57
CA ASN A 94 -4.24 3.81 -16.08
C ASN A 94 -4.86 2.90 -15.00
N GLY A 95 -4.26 2.87 -13.81
CA GLY A 95 -4.63 1.97 -12.72
C GLY A 95 -4.00 0.58 -12.81
N ASN A 96 -3.07 0.35 -13.74
CA ASN A 96 -2.40 -0.95 -13.88
C ASN A 96 -1.21 -1.02 -12.93
N MET A 97 -1.02 -2.17 -12.29
CA MET A 97 0.18 -2.47 -11.53
C MET A 97 1.34 -2.72 -12.50
N ILE A 98 2.42 -1.95 -12.36
CA ILE A 98 3.58 -2.01 -13.26
C ILE A 98 4.83 -2.57 -12.57
N ALA A 99 4.86 -2.63 -11.24
CA ALA A 99 5.92 -3.29 -10.49
C ALA A 99 5.43 -3.77 -9.13
N THR A 100 6.07 -4.81 -8.62
CA THR A 100 5.96 -5.27 -7.23
C THR A 100 7.36 -5.56 -6.69
N TYR A 101 7.57 -5.28 -5.41
CA TYR A 101 8.84 -5.55 -4.74
C TYR A 101 8.56 -6.13 -3.35
N ARG A 102 8.99 -7.38 -3.12
CA ARG A 102 9.01 -8.00 -1.79
C ARG A 102 10.29 -7.61 -1.08
N LYS A 103 10.19 -7.04 0.11
CA LYS A 103 11.36 -6.66 0.94
C LYS A 103 12.17 -7.91 1.26
N VAL A 104 13.37 -8.01 0.67
CA VAL A 104 14.25 -9.18 0.77
C VAL A 104 14.90 -9.28 2.16
N TYR A 105 15.27 -8.13 2.72
CA TYR A 105 15.84 -8.05 4.07
C TYR A 105 14.74 -7.67 5.06
N PHE A 106 14.19 -8.69 5.72
CA PHE A 106 13.39 -8.47 6.92
C PHE A 106 14.35 -8.05 8.02
N ILE A 107 14.17 -6.86 8.61
CA ILE A 107 14.77 -6.59 9.90
C ILE A 107 14.20 -7.64 10.84
N ARG A 108 15.05 -8.57 11.31
CA ARG A 108 14.73 -9.40 12.46
C ARG A 108 14.46 -8.44 13.61
N LEU A 109 13.20 -8.18 13.92
CA LEU A 109 12.83 -7.63 15.22
C LEU A 109 13.05 -8.77 16.23
N PHE A 110 14.29 -8.86 16.68
CA PHE A 110 14.85 -9.63 17.78
C PHE A 110 15.16 -11.14 17.56
N SER A 111 16.24 -11.53 18.25
CA SER A 111 16.74 -12.87 18.56
C SER A 111 16.00 -13.47 19.76
#